data_AF-A0A6J1N269-F1
#
_entry.id   AF-A0A6J1N269-F1
#
_cell.length_a   1.000
_cell.length_b   1.000
_cell.length_c   1.000
_cell.angle_alpha   90.00
_cell.angle_beta   90.00
_cell.angle_gamma   90.00
#
_symmetry.space_group_name_H-M   'P 1'
#
loop_
_entity.id
_entity.type
_entity.pdbx_description
1 polymer ?
#
loop_
_entity_poly.entity_id
_entity_poly.type
_entity_poly.pdbx_seq_one_letter_code
_entity_poly.pdbx_strand_id
1 'polypeptide(L)'
;MGFKKKKNVIIITSCMVSCYILYQLYFFLTITSEVSENNRVIPLLDHDTIKDVLHLRSEEDKYINENGMIRGVFYTKIGNYRPNSNNEFKCRTSNQRIPYEQLNDDYCDCEDGSDEPSTNACPTGIFYCETQNQKKQEIYIVPSSKVNDGICDCCDGSDEWISERNKLLSQSSSNHYRYYVAKCPNVCKK
;
A
#
# COMPACT_ATOMS: atom_id res chain seq x y z
N MET A 1 43.92 19.43 48.30
CA MET A 1 43.10 20.13 47.27
C MET A 1 42.40 19.12 46.32
N GLY A 2 41.70 18.10 46.86
CA GLY A 2 41.28 16.93 46.04
C GLY A 2 39.84 16.40 46.23
N PHE A 3 39.17 16.68 47.36
CA PHE A 3 37.82 16.15 47.61
C PHE A 3 36.69 17.03 47.05
N LYS A 4 36.82 18.37 47.10
CA LYS A 4 35.81 19.28 46.52
C LYS A 4 35.70 19.15 45.01
N LYS A 5 36.82 19.00 44.29
CA LYS A 5 36.81 18.76 42.83
C LYS A 5 36.14 17.44 42.47
N LYS A 6 36.42 16.34 43.20
CA LYS A 6 35.78 15.03 42.96
C LYS A 6 34.28 15.06 43.23
N LYS A 7 33.84 15.71 44.32
CA LYS A 7 32.40 15.89 44.61
C LYS A 7 31.68 16.68 43.52
N ASN A 8 32.28 17.76 43.03
CA ASN A 8 31.69 18.57 41.96
C ASN A 8 31.59 17.78 40.64
N VAL A 9 32.59 16.98 40.30
CA VAL A 9 32.55 16.12 39.09
C VAL A 9 31.42 15.09 39.20
N ILE A 10 31.27 14.42 40.36
CA ILE A 10 30.20 13.44 40.56
C ILE A 10 28.81 14.08 40.44
N ILE A 11 28.64 15.29 41.01
CA ILE A 11 27.38 16.03 40.92
C ILE A 11 27.08 16.39 39.45
N ILE A 12 28.05 16.90 38.71
CA ILE A 12 27.87 17.26 37.29
C ILE A 12 27.54 16.02 36.45
N THR A 13 28.23 14.90 36.65
CA THR A 13 27.92 13.67 35.92
C THR A 13 26.53 13.14 36.25
N SER A 14 26.11 13.23 37.52
CA SER A 14 24.77 12.83 37.94
C SER A 14 23.68 13.69 37.30
N CYS A 15 23.89 15.01 37.19
CA CYS A 15 22.97 15.92 36.51
C CYS A 15 22.89 15.64 35.00
N MET A 16 24.02 15.36 34.35
CA MET A 16 24.03 15.05 32.91
C MET A 16 23.27 13.75 32.62
N VAL A 17 23.43 12.72 33.46
CA VAL A 17 22.69 11.45 33.33
C VAL A 17 21.20 11.66 33.60
N SER A 18 20.83 12.43 34.64
CA SER A 18 19.41 12.68 34.92
C SER A 18 18.75 13.51 33.80
N CYS A 19 19.43 14.52 33.26
CA CYS A 19 18.94 15.27 32.11
C CYS A 19 18.76 14.38 30.86
N TYR A 20 19.70 13.46 30.61
CA TYR A 20 19.58 12.52 29.50
C TYR A 20 18.38 11.58 29.67
N ILE A 21 18.19 11.01 30.86
CA ILE A 21 17.04 10.13 31.14
C ILE A 21 15.72 10.89 31.02
N LEU A 22 15.65 12.13 31.52
CA LEU A 22 14.46 12.98 31.37
C LEU A 22 14.18 13.32 29.90
N TYR A 23 15.21 13.57 29.11
CA TYR A 23 15.08 13.79 27.66
C TYR A 23 14.57 12.53 26.94
N GLN A 24 15.10 11.35 27.27
CA GLN A 24 14.64 10.08 26.70
C GLN A 24 13.19 9.77 27.09
N LEU A 25 12.79 10.03 28.34
CA LEU A 25 11.40 9.88 28.78
C LEU A 25 10.46 10.88 28.11
N TYR A 26 10.87 12.15 27.95
CA TYR A 26 10.11 13.15 27.21
C TYR A 26 9.94 12.76 25.74
N PHE A 27 11.01 12.29 25.09
CA PHE A 27 10.98 11.83 23.71
C PHE A 27 10.06 10.60 23.56
N PHE A 28 10.17 9.62 24.45
CA PHE A 28 9.29 8.46 24.47
C PHE A 28 7.83 8.86 24.66
N LEU A 29 7.52 9.73 25.63
CA LEU A 29 6.17 10.25 25.86
C LEU A 29 5.62 11.02 24.65
N THR A 30 6.47 11.77 23.95
CA THR A 30 6.10 12.51 22.72
C THR A 30 5.80 11.57 21.55
N ILE A 31 6.48 10.42 21.46
CA ILE A 31 6.18 9.39 20.46
C ILE A 31 4.91 8.62 20.83
N THR A 32 4.69 8.34 22.12
CA THR A 32 3.53 7.54 22.58
C THR A 32 2.27 8.37 22.80
N SER A 33 2.34 9.70 22.75
CA SER A 33 1.15 10.56 22.86
C SER A 33 0.37 10.51 21.55
N GLU A 34 -0.83 9.91 21.59
CA GLU A 34 -1.79 9.98 20.49
C GLU A 34 -2.24 11.43 20.28
N VAL A 35 -1.83 12.02 19.16
CA VAL A 35 -2.48 13.21 18.61
C VAL A 35 -3.41 12.73 17.51
N SER A 36 -4.70 12.61 17.87
CA SER A 36 -5.78 12.52 16.90
C SER A 36 -6.03 13.89 16.26
N GLU A 37 -6.40 13.84 14.99
CA GLU A 37 -6.77 14.94 14.08
C GLU A 37 -5.59 15.79 13.55
N ASN A 38 -4.93 15.25 12.51
CA ASN A 38 -4.34 16.00 11.37
C ASN A 38 -2.92 16.61 11.48
N ASN A 39 -1.94 15.93 12.07
CA ASN A 39 -0.51 16.29 11.94
C ASN A 39 0.38 15.13 11.48
N ARG A 40 0.49 14.91 10.16
CA ARG A 40 1.48 13.98 9.57
C ARG A 40 2.83 14.68 9.40
N VAL A 41 3.85 14.22 10.11
CA VAL A 41 5.26 14.50 9.81
C VAL A 41 5.75 13.41 8.86
N ILE A 42 6.13 13.77 7.64
CA ILE A 42 6.75 12.85 6.67
C ILE A 42 8.27 13.00 6.79
N PRO A 43 9.02 12.00 7.29
CA PRO A 43 10.47 12.05 7.26
C PRO A 43 10.96 11.91 5.81
N LEU A 44 11.86 12.80 5.39
CA LEU A 44 12.70 12.60 4.21
C LEU A 44 13.77 11.57 4.57
N LEU A 45 13.39 10.30 4.62
CA LEU A 45 14.29 9.17 4.80
C LEU A 45 14.28 8.28 3.57
N ASP A 46 15.46 7.77 3.27
CA ASP A 46 15.83 7.06 2.07
C ASP A 46 14.88 5.89 1.76
N HIS A 47 14.54 5.72 0.49
CA HIS A 47 13.52 4.80 -0.01
C HIS A 47 13.76 3.35 0.44
N ASP A 48 15.03 2.97 0.63
CA ASP A 48 15.39 1.63 1.11
C ASP A 48 15.13 1.43 2.61
N THR A 49 15.26 2.47 3.44
CA THR A 49 14.91 2.39 4.87
C THR A 49 13.41 2.42 5.14
N ILE A 50 12.60 2.97 4.21
CA ILE A 50 11.13 2.97 4.32
C ILE A 50 10.56 1.55 4.19
N LYS A 51 11.15 0.70 3.34
CA LYS A 51 10.70 -0.69 3.17
C LYS A 51 10.68 -1.48 4.48
N ASP A 52 11.66 -1.26 5.35
CA ASP A 52 11.79 -2.02 6.59
C ASP A 52 10.90 -1.50 7.73
N VAL A 53 10.46 -0.23 7.67
CA VAL A 53 9.60 0.38 8.70
C VAL A 53 8.11 0.32 8.34
N LEU A 54 7.76 0.20 7.05
CA LEU A 54 6.37 0.16 6.56
C LEU A 54 5.72 -1.24 6.60
N HIS A 55 6.34 -2.21 7.27
CA HIS A 55 5.80 -3.57 7.41
C HIS A 55 4.85 -3.76 8.61
N LEU A 56 4.28 -2.68 9.16
CA LEU A 56 2.95 -2.75 9.76
C LEU A 56 1.91 -2.68 8.62
N ARG A 57 1.90 -3.70 7.75
CA ARG A 57 0.96 -3.77 6.63
C ARG A 57 -0.46 -3.78 7.19
N SER A 58 -1.18 -2.66 7.04
CA SER A 58 -2.64 -2.65 7.10
C SER A 58 -3.17 -3.58 6.00
N GLU A 59 -4.34 -4.20 6.17
CA GLU A 59 -4.96 -5.00 5.09
C GLU A 59 -5.13 -4.20 3.79
N GLU A 60 -5.15 -2.87 3.89
CA GLU A 60 -5.23 -1.90 2.79
C GLU A 60 -3.98 -1.87 1.88
N ASP A 61 -2.80 -2.25 2.39
CA ASP A 61 -1.54 -2.23 1.64
C ASP A 61 -1.43 -3.36 0.59
N LYS A 62 -2.42 -4.25 0.52
CA LYS A 62 -2.46 -5.33 -0.48
C LYS A 62 -2.67 -4.79 -1.91
N TYR A 63 -3.35 -3.65 -2.04
CA TYR A 63 -3.62 -2.99 -3.31
C TYR A 63 -2.48 -2.09 -3.79
N ILE A 64 -1.40 -1.98 -3.01
CA ILE A 64 -0.22 -1.21 -3.38
C ILE A 64 0.85 -2.17 -3.90
N ASN A 65 1.40 -1.88 -5.08
CA ASN A 65 2.50 -2.66 -5.67
C ASN A 65 3.85 -2.33 -5.00
N GLU A 66 4.91 -3.03 -5.43
CA GLU A 66 6.26 -2.85 -4.89
C GLU A 66 6.86 -1.45 -5.12
N ASN A 67 6.25 -0.69 -6.04
CA ASN A 67 6.63 0.67 -6.40
C ASN A 67 5.80 1.74 -5.66
N GLY A 68 4.94 1.35 -4.71
CA GLY A 68 4.11 2.30 -3.97
C GLY A 68 2.92 2.85 -4.76
N MET A 69 2.55 2.21 -5.87
CA MET A 69 1.41 2.61 -6.72
C MET A 69 0.22 1.67 -6.52
N ILE A 70 -0.99 2.22 -6.65
CA ILE A 70 -2.24 1.44 -6.62
C ILE A 70 -2.25 0.50 -7.84
N ARG A 71 -2.49 -0.79 -7.60
CA ARG A 71 -2.55 -1.81 -8.65
C ARG A 71 -3.69 -1.51 -9.62
N GLY A 72 -3.46 -1.81 -10.89
CA GLY A 72 -4.45 -1.58 -11.94
C GLY A 72 -4.71 -0.10 -12.25
N VAL A 73 -3.93 0.84 -11.70
CA VAL A 73 -4.00 2.26 -12.05
C VAL A 73 -2.82 2.66 -12.93
N PHE A 74 -3.09 3.29 -14.07
CA PHE A 74 -2.04 3.86 -14.90
C PHE A 74 -1.30 4.99 -14.16
N TYR A 75 0.03 4.96 -14.14
CA TYR A 75 0.85 5.86 -13.33
C TYR A 75 0.53 7.36 -13.52
N THR A 76 0.19 7.81 -14.73
CA THR A 76 -0.18 9.22 -14.98
C THR A 76 -1.53 9.62 -14.36
N LYS A 77 -2.39 8.64 -14.06
CA LYS A 77 -3.73 8.83 -13.48
C LYS A 77 -3.74 8.68 -11.96
N ILE A 78 -2.64 8.31 -11.31
CA ILE A 78 -2.59 8.00 -9.87
C ILE A 78 -3.11 9.14 -8.98
N GLY A 79 -2.87 10.40 -9.36
CA GLY A 79 -3.34 11.56 -8.59
C GLY A 79 -4.86 11.66 -8.49
N ASN A 80 -5.59 10.98 -9.38
CA ASN A 80 -7.05 10.95 -9.38
C ASN A 80 -7.65 9.95 -8.39
N TYR A 81 -6.85 9.01 -7.91
CA TYR A 81 -7.23 7.99 -6.93
C TYR A 81 -6.86 8.41 -5.51
N ARG A 82 -6.69 9.72 -5.28
CA ARG A 82 -6.46 10.29 -3.96
C ARG A 82 -7.78 10.77 -3.38
N PRO A 83 -8.01 10.59 -2.07
CA PRO A 83 -9.17 11.16 -1.41
C PRO A 83 -9.13 12.69 -1.42
N ASN A 84 -10.30 13.32 -1.34
CA ASN A 84 -10.41 14.75 -1.07
C ASN A 84 -10.19 15.05 0.43
N SER A 85 -10.38 16.32 0.83
CA SER A 85 -10.27 16.76 2.23
C SER A 85 -11.28 16.10 3.18
N ASN A 86 -12.35 15.50 2.65
CA ASN A 86 -13.41 14.85 3.41
C ASN A 86 -13.27 13.32 3.41
N ASN A 87 -12.13 12.79 2.96
CA ASN A 87 -11.90 11.36 2.80
C ASN A 87 -12.85 10.68 1.80
N GLU A 88 -13.20 11.36 0.70
CA GLU A 88 -14.05 10.82 -0.37
C GLU A 88 -13.26 10.64 -1.67
N PHE A 89 -13.53 9.54 -2.38
CA PHE A 89 -13.11 9.31 -3.75
C PHE A 89 -14.16 9.87 -4.72
N LYS A 90 -13.71 10.41 -5.87
CA LYS A 90 -14.60 10.87 -6.95
C LYS A 90 -14.53 9.88 -8.11
N CYS A 91 -15.67 9.29 -8.49
CA CYS A 91 -15.78 8.48 -9.69
C CYS A 91 -15.29 9.26 -10.92
N ARG A 92 -14.73 8.57 -11.91
CA ARG A 92 -13.91 9.23 -12.95
C ARG A 92 -14.75 9.95 -14.00
N THR A 93 -15.90 9.38 -14.35
CA THR A 93 -16.78 9.85 -15.42
C THR A 93 -17.96 10.65 -14.87
N SER A 94 -18.44 10.30 -13.68
CA SER A 94 -19.56 10.98 -13.03
C SER A 94 -19.08 12.02 -12.00
N ASN A 95 -20.03 12.77 -11.42
CA ASN A 95 -19.76 13.62 -10.26
C ASN A 95 -20.06 12.92 -8.92
N GLN A 96 -20.37 11.62 -8.95
CA GLN A 96 -20.57 10.82 -7.75
C GLN A 96 -19.29 10.81 -6.92
N ARG A 97 -19.50 10.85 -5.60
CA ARG A 97 -18.46 10.69 -4.60
C ARG A 97 -18.85 9.56 -3.67
N ILE A 98 -17.86 8.79 -3.27
CA ILE A 98 -18.00 7.67 -2.34
C ILE A 98 -16.95 7.83 -1.23
N PRO A 99 -17.19 7.33 0.00
CA PRO A 99 -16.15 7.20 1.01
C PRO A 99 -14.91 6.51 0.43
N TYR A 100 -13.71 7.00 0.75
CA TYR A 100 -12.46 6.45 0.21
C TYR A 100 -12.22 5.00 0.64
N GLU A 101 -12.82 4.57 1.75
CA GLU A 101 -12.82 3.18 2.23
C GLU A 101 -13.48 2.20 1.26
N GLN A 102 -14.35 2.69 0.37
CA GLN A 102 -14.97 1.90 -0.69
C GLN A 102 -14.07 1.72 -1.93
N LEU A 103 -12.85 2.28 -1.93
CA LEU A 103 -11.91 2.08 -3.03
C LEU A 103 -11.25 0.71 -2.92
N ASN A 104 -11.45 -0.17 -3.92
CA ASN A 104 -11.01 -1.56 -3.91
C ASN A 104 -11.61 -2.36 -2.75
N ASP A 105 -12.88 -2.19 -2.44
CA ASP A 105 -13.54 -2.93 -1.36
C ASP A 105 -14.21 -4.25 -1.83
N ASP A 106 -13.94 -4.66 -3.07
CA ASP A 106 -14.58 -5.79 -3.77
C ASP A 106 -16.09 -5.56 -4.02
N TYR A 107 -16.56 -4.30 -4.01
CA TYR A 107 -17.91 -3.91 -4.38
C TYR A 107 -17.90 -2.80 -5.46
N CYS A 108 -18.92 -2.78 -6.33
CA CYS A 108 -18.97 -1.82 -7.43
C CYS A 108 -19.96 -0.68 -7.13
N ASP A 109 -19.45 0.44 -6.62
CA ASP A 109 -20.20 1.65 -6.30
C ASP A 109 -20.22 2.68 -7.44
N CYS A 110 -19.15 2.80 -8.24
CA CYS A 110 -19.11 3.71 -9.37
C CYS A 110 -19.68 3.06 -10.65
N GLU A 111 -20.56 3.76 -11.37
CA GLU A 111 -21.12 3.27 -12.65
C GLU A 111 -20.05 2.99 -13.72
N ASP A 112 -18.92 3.71 -13.67
CA ASP A 112 -17.79 3.53 -14.57
C ASP A 112 -16.73 2.54 -14.07
N GLY A 113 -16.97 1.92 -12.91
CA GLY A 113 -16.10 0.92 -12.28
C GLY A 113 -14.74 1.44 -11.86
N SER A 114 -14.62 2.75 -11.66
CA SER A 114 -13.35 3.40 -11.36
C SER A 114 -12.92 3.34 -9.90
N ASP A 115 -13.80 2.90 -9.03
CA ASP A 115 -13.57 2.58 -7.62
C ASP A 115 -12.83 1.26 -7.42
N GLU A 116 -12.91 0.34 -8.38
CA GLU A 116 -12.34 -1.01 -8.29
C GLU A 116 -11.20 -1.26 -9.30
N PRO A 117 -10.12 -0.44 -9.33
CA PRO A 117 -9.02 -0.65 -10.27
C PRO A 117 -8.20 -1.91 -9.99
N SER A 118 -8.15 -2.40 -8.75
CA SER A 118 -7.34 -3.55 -8.34
C SER A 118 -8.11 -4.85 -8.16
N THR A 119 -9.44 -4.83 -8.30
CA THR A 119 -10.31 -5.99 -8.07
C THR A 119 -11.09 -6.37 -9.34
N ASN A 120 -11.89 -7.42 -9.27
CA ASN A 120 -12.78 -7.87 -10.33
C ASN A 120 -14.26 -7.54 -10.09
N ALA A 121 -14.57 -6.64 -9.15
CA ALA A 121 -15.94 -6.38 -8.71
C ALA A 121 -16.79 -5.62 -9.73
N CYS A 122 -16.19 -4.74 -10.53
CA CYS A 122 -16.93 -3.93 -11.51
C CYS A 122 -16.89 -4.51 -12.93
N PRO A 123 -18.01 -4.85 -13.59
CA PRO A 123 -18.02 -5.43 -14.95
C PRO A 123 -17.42 -4.52 -16.04
N THR A 124 -17.48 -3.20 -15.85
CA THR A 124 -16.93 -2.18 -16.75
C THR A 124 -15.53 -1.72 -16.34
N GLY A 125 -14.99 -2.28 -15.26
CA GLY A 125 -13.68 -1.94 -14.72
C GLY A 125 -12.53 -2.31 -15.65
N ILE A 126 -11.45 -1.55 -15.56
CA ILE A 126 -10.24 -1.72 -16.36
C ILE A 126 -9.03 -1.82 -15.44
N PHE A 127 -8.26 -2.88 -15.59
CA PHE A 127 -6.99 -3.06 -14.91
C PHE A 127 -5.84 -2.71 -15.86
N TYR A 128 -4.98 -1.79 -15.45
CA TYR A 128 -3.76 -1.47 -16.17
C TYR A 128 -2.63 -2.36 -15.68
N CYS A 129 -2.06 -3.18 -16.58
CA CYS A 129 -0.90 -3.99 -16.24
C CYS A 129 0.26 -3.08 -15.76
N GLU A 130 1.08 -3.56 -14.84
CA GLU A 130 2.15 -2.73 -14.25
C GLU A 130 3.23 -2.37 -15.27
N THR A 131 3.62 -3.34 -16.08
CA THR A 131 4.59 -3.21 -17.16
C THR A 131 3.90 -2.74 -18.43
N GLN A 132 4.20 -1.50 -18.79
CA GLN A 132 3.72 -0.89 -20.02
C GLN A 132 4.86 -0.90 -21.05
N ASN A 133 4.59 -1.32 -22.28
CA ASN A 133 5.62 -1.29 -23.32
C ASN A 133 5.85 0.17 -23.77
N GLN A 134 6.97 0.76 -23.35
CA GLN A 134 7.32 2.15 -23.70
C GLN A 134 7.51 2.40 -25.20
N LYS A 135 7.76 1.36 -26.00
CA LYS A 135 8.01 1.47 -27.45
C LYS A 135 6.75 1.36 -28.29
N LYS A 136 5.68 0.77 -27.76
CA LYS A 136 4.36 0.74 -28.40
C LYS A 136 3.51 1.86 -27.82
N GLN A 137 2.72 2.53 -28.65
CA GLN A 137 1.74 3.52 -28.19
C GLN A 137 0.54 2.86 -27.48
N GLU A 138 0.47 1.53 -27.48
CA GLU A 138 -0.62 0.74 -26.90
C GLU A 138 -0.38 0.52 -25.41
N ILE A 139 -1.31 1.03 -24.60
CA ILE A 139 -1.38 0.78 -23.16
C ILE A 139 -1.93 -0.63 -22.96
N TYR A 140 -1.20 -1.48 -22.24
CA TYR A 140 -1.65 -2.84 -21.89
C TYR A 140 -2.66 -2.76 -20.75
N ILE A 141 -3.88 -3.17 -21.07
CA ILE A 141 -5.01 -3.23 -20.14
C ILE A 141 -5.70 -4.57 -20.28
N VAL A 142 -6.29 -5.04 -19.18
CA VAL A 142 -7.20 -6.19 -19.16
C VAL A 142 -8.53 -5.76 -18.53
N PRO A 143 -9.66 -6.38 -18.90
CA PRO A 143 -10.91 -6.20 -18.17
C PRO A 143 -10.76 -6.62 -16.71
N SER A 144 -11.45 -5.94 -15.80
CA SER A 144 -11.50 -6.29 -14.37
C SER A 144 -11.81 -7.76 -14.11
N SER A 145 -12.65 -8.39 -14.94
CA SER A 145 -12.99 -9.83 -14.84
C SER A 145 -11.79 -10.77 -14.92
N LYS A 146 -10.65 -10.29 -15.43
CA LYS A 146 -9.40 -11.05 -15.56
C LYS A 146 -8.47 -10.85 -14.37
N VAL A 147 -8.80 -9.95 -13.45
CA VAL A 147 -8.02 -9.69 -12.25
C VAL A 147 -8.28 -10.80 -11.24
N ASN A 148 -7.22 -11.48 -10.80
CA ASN A 148 -7.28 -12.62 -9.89
C ASN A 148 -8.31 -13.67 -10.33
N ASP A 149 -8.32 -14.04 -11.62
CA ASP A 149 -9.15 -15.12 -12.16
C ASP A 149 -8.38 -16.46 -12.24
N GLY A 150 -7.08 -16.44 -11.95
CA GLY A 150 -6.18 -17.59 -11.98
C GLY A 150 -5.50 -17.81 -13.33
N ILE A 151 -5.67 -16.89 -14.27
CA ILE A 151 -5.07 -16.92 -15.60
C ILE A 151 -4.20 -15.66 -15.76
N CYS A 152 -2.95 -15.84 -16.18
CA CYS A 152 -2.06 -14.71 -16.42
C CYS A 152 -2.37 -14.06 -17.77
N ASP A 153 -3.14 -12.98 -17.76
CA ASP A 153 -3.45 -12.18 -18.95
C ASP A 153 -2.43 -11.05 -19.16
N CYS A 154 -1.90 -10.45 -18.08
CA CYS A 154 -0.78 -9.52 -18.19
C CYS A 154 0.55 -10.27 -18.41
N CYS A 155 1.42 -9.75 -19.29
CA CYS A 155 2.74 -10.36 -19.57
C CYS A 155 3.71 -10.33 -18.38
N ASP A 156 3.41 -9.50 -17.39
CA ASP A 156 4.15 -9.40 -16.14
C ASP A 156 3.45 -10.12 -14.96
N GLY A 157 2.25 -10.66 -15.19
CA GLY A 157 1.43 -11.31 -14.18
C GLY A 157 0.85 -10.38 -13.11
N SER A 158 0.83 -9.06 -13.36
CA SER A 158 0.37 -8.08 -12.37
C SER A 158 -1.12 -8.15 -12.04
N ASP A 159 -1.92 -8.76 -12.91
CA ASP A 159 -3.34 -9.08 -12.75
C ASP A 159 -3.61 -10.17 -11.71
N GLU A 160 -2.65 -11.07 -11.46
CA GLU A 160 -2.74 -12.18 -10.51
C GLU A 160 -1.93 -11.88 -9.23
N TRP A 161 -2.28 -10.79 -8.55
CA TRP A 161 -1.52 -10.28 -7.41
C TRP A 161 -1.89 -10.92 -6.06
N ILE A 162 -3.03 -11.61 -5.96
CA ILE A 162 -3.40 -12.37 -4.77
C ILE A 162 -2.54 -13.65 -4.69
N SER A 163 -1.58 -13.69 -3.78
CA SER A 163 -0.66 -14.83 -3.61
C SER A 163 -1.23 -16.01 -2.78
N GLU A 164 -2.49 -15.91 -2.36
CA GLU A 164 -3.16 -16.92 -1.53
C GLU A 164 -3.66 -18.09 -2.41
N ARG A 165 -2.99 -19.24 -2.26
CA ARG A 165 -3.33 -20.57 -2.83
C ARG A 165 -4.75 -21.09 -2.54
N ASN A 166 -5.65 -20.27 -2.01
CA ASN A 166 -6.92 -20.69 -1.43
C ASN A 166 -8.17 -20.09 -2.10
N LYS A 167 -8.05 -19.22 -3.11
CA LYS A 167 -9.25 -18.57 -3.69
C LYS A 167 -9.39 -18.58 -5.20
N LEU A 168 -8.43 -19.13 -5.92
CA LEU A 168 -8.52 -19.24 -7.37
C LEU A 168 -9.08 -20.62 -7.75
N LEU A 169 -10.36 -20.60 -8.12
CA LEU A 169 -11.18 -21.67 -8.72
C LEU A 169 -11.72 -22.77 -7.78
N SER A 170 -13.02 -22.64 -7.48
CA SER A 170 -13.98 -23.67 -7.05
C SER A 170 -13.46 -24.84 -6.21
N GLN A 171 -13.52 -24.73 -4.88
CA GLN A 171 -13.41 -25.92 -4.01
C GLN A 171 -14.54 -26.01 -2.99
N SER A 172 -15.77 -26.09 -3.52
CA SER A 172 -16.75 -27.03 -2.95
C SER A 172 -16.57 -28.38 -3.63
N SER A 173 -15.50 -29.08 -3.28
CA SER A 173 -15.37 -30.53 -3.49
C SER A 173 -14.26 -31.03 -2.59
N SER A 174 -14.67 -31.80 -1.57
CA SER A 174 -13.82 -32.41 -0.53
C SER A 174 -12.87 -33.51 -1.03
N ASN A 175 -12.24 -33.32 -2.19
CA ASN A 175 -11.17 -34.19 -2.66
C ASN A 175 -9.90 -33.35 -2.84
N HIS A 176 -8.85 -33.82 -2.18
CA HIS A 176 -7.57 -33.17 -1.93
C HIS A 176 -6.73 -32.98 -3.21
N TYR A 177 -7.22 -32.22 -4.19
CA TYR A 177 -6.47 -31.86 -5.38
C TYR A 177 -5.68 -30.57 -5.11
N ARG A 178 -4.36 -30.70 -4.95
CA ARG A 178 -3.44 -29.56 -4.95
C ARG A 178 -3.28 -29.08 -6.38
N TYR A 179 -4.05 -28.07 -6.77
CA TYR A 179 -3.79 -27.36 -8.02
C TYR A 179 -2.55 -26.50 -7.81
N TYR A 180 -1.44 -26.88 -8.45
CA TYR A 180 -0.28 -26.02 -8.56
C TYR A 180 -0.59 -24.95 -9.60
N VAL A 181 -1.10 -23.80 -9.18
CA VAL A 181 -1.13 -22.63 -10.05
C VAL A 181 0.32 -22.19 -10.25
N ALA A 182 0.82 -22.36 -11.47
CA ALA A 182 2.16 -21.90 -11.83
C ALA A 182 2.20 -20.37 -11.67
N LYS A 183 3.26 -19.85 -11.05
CA LYS A 183 3.43 -18.39 -10.94
C LYS A 183 3.44 -17.78 -12.33
N CYS A 184 2.80 -16.63 -12.47
CA CYS A 184 2.81 -15.89 -13.72
C CYS A 184 4.23 -15.53 -14.16
N PRO A 185 4.53 -15.62 -15.46
CA PRO A 185 5.81 -15.16 -15.99
C PRO A 185 5.88 -13.64 -15.85
N ASN A 186 7.09 -13.12 -15.59
CA ASN A 186 7.36 -11.69 -15.65
C ASN A 186 8.22 -11.36 -16.88
N VAL A 187 7.67 -11.61 -18.08
CA VAL A 187 8.41 -11.50 -19.35
C VAL A 187 7.57 -10.78 -20.39
N CYS A 188 7.66 -9.46 -20.40
CA CYS A 188 7.09 -8.64 -21.45
C CYS A 188 8.05 -8.51 -22.64
N LYS A 189 7.57 -8.86 -23.84
CA LYS A 189 8.33 -8.67 -25.09
C LYS A 189 8.50 -7.17 -25.34
N LYS A 190 9.75 -6.72 -25.44
CA LYS A 190 10.13 -5.33 -25.74
C LYS A 190 9.79 -4.92 -27.15
#